data_AF-A0A238FAT8-F1
#
_entry.id   AF-A0A238FAT8-F1
#
_cell.length_a   1.000
_cell.length_b   1.000
_cell.length_c   1.000
_cell.angle_alpha   90.00
_cell.angle_beta   90.00
_cell.angle_gamma   90.00
#
_symmetry.space_group_name_H-M   'P 1'
#
loop_
_entity.id
_entity.type
_entity.pdbx_description
1 polymer ?
#
loop_
_entity_poly.entity_id
_entity_poly.type
_entity_poly.pdbx_seq_one_letter_code
_entity_poly.pdbx_strand_id
1 'polypeptide(L)'
;MASLRRTSSQAVRSCTRYMSSASTCASPSKPIPSTSPSSRERRSDQISKPVASSPSTTATTATTNQRPDLRARSSREPRYNYVSNPFDDTPDPDVSHYPLVTAKELASRRIPPRRVRMLARDFIDDCLYNPHYGYFSTQAVIFDPDQIGAEAGVGPAAATTTTTGLSNGKGKQVDEARVGAEGFDFGSLRTTAQFEDEIARRYGEFEGLNKGGVGRGPGRQVWHTPTELFKPWYGRAIARFIVAEYKLNLYPYEDLIIYEIGAGNGTLMGDILDYIAMEEPEVYDRTRYRIVEISERLQGLQKGRALGGDAKAAERDLAKRKGHEDKVEVLGGSIFDFERFVPEPCFFLAMEVLDNFAHDVVRHSTEDHEPYQCIVSVDSTGDYTELYEPVTDPLIRRYLTLRSRLPSHQRTSPSLNRLMSASPMLRKLYSILPFVPNLTKPEFLPTKQLMLLDVLRNKFPAHRLLMSDFSSLPDAIPGHNAPVVQTRYEGETVACTTYLVQPGFFDIFFPTNFHLLRDLYSLVMSPAHFSSPSRNSDSTLTSGTFFSPRRPLTLNASGGPGIVRGLSVVDHGEFLERWGETEMTRVGDGSNPMIDSYGNAKFIC
;
A
#
# COMPACT_ATOMS: atom_id res chain seq x y z
N MET A 1 -25.21 25.07 3.21
CA MET A 1 -25.20 23.70 2.64
C MET A 1 -25.32 23.63 1.10
N ALA A 2 -25.97 24.57 0.40
CA ALA A 2 -26.04 24.53 -1.09
C ALA A 2 -24.78 25.05 -1.82
N SER A 3 -23.94 25.85 -1.15
CA SER A 3 -22.71 26.42 -1.74
C SER A 3 -21.55 25.40 -1.84
N LEU A 4 -21.37 24.56 -0.80
CA LEU A 4 -20.32 23.52 -0.73
C LEU A 4 -20.50 22.36 -1.73
N ARG A 5 -21.72 22.10 -2.21
CA ARG A 5 -21.99 21.09 -3.26
C ARG A 5 -21.66 21.59 -4.67
N ARG A 6 -21.63 22.92 -4.89
CA ARG A 6 -21.28 23.51 -6.19
C ARG A 6 -19.78 23.56 -6.43
N THR A 7 -18.98 23.79 -5.38
CA THR A 7 -17.52 23.84 -5.46
C THR A 7 -16.90 22.46 -5.71
N SER A 8 -17.40 21.43 -5.03
CA SER A 8 -16.96 20.03 -5.22
C SER A 8 -17.30 19.48 -6.62
N SER A 9 -18.50 19.73 -7.13
CA SER A 9 -18.88 19.33 -8.52
C SER A 9 -18.08 20.09 -9.60
N GLN A 10 -17.67 21.33 -9.33
CA GLN A 10 -16.78 22.09 -10.22
C GLN A 10 -15.34 21.56 -10.19
N ALA A 11 -14.81 21.16 -9.04
CA ALA A 11 -13.49 20.55 -8.91
C ALA A 11 -13.40 19.25 -9.71
N VAL A 12 -14.44 18.41 -9.66
CA VAL A 12 -14.51 17.16 -10.44
C VAL A 12 -14.53 17.43 -11.94
N ARG A 13 -15.40 18.34 -12.41
CA ARG A 13 -15.44 18.71 -13.83
C ARG A 13 -14.14 19.38 -14.31
N SER A 14 -13.46 20.10 -13.42
CA SER A 14 -12.15 20.70 -13.69
C SER A 14 -11.06 19.63 -13.78
N CYS A 15 -11.03 18.68 -12.85
CA CYS A 15 -10.10 17.55 -12.83
C CYS A 15 -10.29 16.65 -14.07
N THR A 16 -11.52 16.25 -14.40
CA THR A 16 -11.83 15.46 -15.60
C THR A 16 -11.47 16.22 -16.89
N ARG A 17 -11.74 17.53 -16.98
CA ARG A 17 -11.34 18.33 -18.17
C ARG A 17 -9.83 18.52 -18.26
N TYR A 18 -9.15 18.75 -17.15
CA TYR A 18 -7.70 18.92 -17.11
C TYR A 18 -7.00 17.63 -17.55
N MET A 19 -7.44 16.49 -17.01
CA MET A 19 -6.95 15.16 -17.39
C MET A 19 -7.27 14.79 -18.85
N SER A 20 -8.47 15.14 -19.34
CA SER A 20 -8.84 14.95 -20.76
C SER A 20 -8.02 15.83 -21.71
N SER A 21 -7.65 17.05 -21.29
CA SER A 21 -6.87 17.98 -22.11
C SER A 21 -5.37 17.64 -22.21
N ALA A 22 -4.84 16.88 -21.25
CA ALA A 22 -3.47 16.39 -21.31
C ALA A 22 -3.27 15.29 -22.38
N SER A 23 -4.37 14.72 -22.91
CA SER A 23 -4.36 13.60 -23.87
C SER A 23 -4.51 14.00 -25.34
N THR A 24 -4.60 15.30 -25.70
CA THR A 24 -4.83 15.71 -27.10
C THR A 24 -3.61 16.36 -27.75
N CYS A 25 -2.85 15.59 -28.53
CA CYS A 25 -1.99 16.15 -29.58
C CYS A 25 -2.78 16.32 -30.89
N ALA A 26 -2.97 17.59 -31.25
CA ALA A 26 -3.16 18.22 -32.56
C ALA A 26 -3.89 17.48 -33.70
N SER A 27 -4.95 18.13 -34.22
CA SER A 27 -5.32 18.11 -35.65
C SER A 27 -6.01 19.42 -36.05
N PRO A 28 -5.89 19.87 -37.33
CA PRO A 28 -5.89 21.29 -37.69
C PRO A 28 -7.28 21.88 -37.97
N SER A 29 -7.31 23.20 -37.88
CA SER A 29 -8.46 24.10 -37.94
C SER A 29 -8.98 24.41 -39.35
N LYS A 30 -10.30 24.72 -39.42
CA LYS A 30 -11.02 25.77 -40.21
C LYS A 30 -12.35 25.26 -40.82
N PRO A 31 -13.29 26.13 -41.23
CA PRO A 31 -13.86 27.29 -40.53
C PRO A 31 -15.42 27.29 -40.52
N ILE A 32 -15.99 28.14 -39.67
CA ILE A 32 -17.44 28.37 -39.48
C ILE A 32 -17.99 29.30 -40.58
N PRO A 33 -19.27 29.17 -40.98
CA PRO A 33 -20.06 30.31 -41.42
C PRO A 33 -21.24 30.62 -40.48
N SER A 34 -21.40 31.93 -40.29
CA SER A 34 -22.44 32.66 -39.57
C SER A 34 -23.83 32.59 -40.22
N THR A 35 -24.90 32.65 -39.41
CA THR A 35 -26.09 33.50 -39.65
C THR A 35 -27.03 33.52 -38.44
N SER A 36 -27.42 34.72 -38.00
CA SER A 36 -28.60 35.05 -37.19
C SER A 36 -29.78 35.44 -38.12
N PRO A 37 -31.06 35.48 -37.66
CA PRO A 37 -31.69 36.68 -37.04
C PRO A 37 -32.64 36.38 -35.83
N SER A 38 -32.79 37.23 -34.79
CA SER A 38 -33.83 38.29 -34.56
C SER A 38 -35.29 37.78 -34.61
N SER A 39 -36.27 38.02 -33.70
CA SER A 39 -36.62 39.17 -32.81
C SER A 39 -37.88 38.88 -31.93
N ARG A 40 -38.02 39.58 -30.76
CA ARG A 40 -39.24 40.17 -30.07
C ARG A 40 -40.46 39.27 -29.73
N GLU A 41 -41.32 39.44 -28.71
CA GLU A 41 -41.71 40.54 -27.80
C GLU A 41 -42.62 40.05 -26.61
N ARG A 42 -42.57 40.76 -25.45
CA ARG A 42 -43.65 41.18 -24.47
C ARG A 42 -44.63 40.20 -23.74
N ARG A 43 -44.66 40.24 -22.38
CA ARG A 43 -45.69 40.78 -21.40
C ARG A 43 -47.03 39.97 -21.32
N SER A 44 -47.78 39.80 -20.21
CA SER A 44 -47.77 40.20 -18.79
C SER A 44 -48.91 39.49 -18.01
N ASP A 45 -48.95 39.69 -16.67
CA ASP A 45 -50.11 39.64 -15.72
C ASP A 45 -50.57 38.27 -15.14
N GLN A 46 -50.36 37.99 -13.84
CA GLN A 46 -51.11 38.36 -12.61
C GLN A 46 -52.48 37.65 -12.42
N ILE A 47 -52.69 37.01 -11.24
CA ILE A 47 -53.85 37.11 -10.32
C ILE A 47 -53.67 36.15 -9.13
N SER A 48 -54.24 36.52 -7.97
CA SER A 48 -53.90 36.10 -6.60
C SER A 48 -55.11 35.70 -5.73
N LYS A 49 -54.93 34.67 -4.87
CA LYS A 49 -55.54 34.36 -3.50
C LYS A 49 -57.08 34.15 -3.38
N PRO A 50 -57.70 33.70 -2.22
CA PRO A 50 -57.24 33.39 -0.83
C PRO A 50 -57.76 32.05 -0.18
N VAL A 51 -57.16 31.44 0.88
CA VAL A 51 -57.33 31.44 2.38
C VAL A 51 -58.64 30.89 3.01
N ALA A 52 -58.53 29.88 3.92
CA ALA A 52 -59.32 29.62 5.16
C ALA A 52 -58.71 28.40 5.92
N SER A 53 -58.07 28.51 7.11
CA SER A 53 -58.51 28.65 8.53
C SER A 53 -58.88 27.33 9.28
N SER A 54 -58.16 27.08 10.38
CA SER A 54 -58.12 25.92 11.30
C SER A 54 -59.39 25.69 12.17
N PRO A 55 -59.42 24.64 13.04
CA PRO A 55 -59.05 24.88 14.44
C PRO A 55 -58.28 23.75 15.16
N SER A 56 -57.69 24.15 16.28
CA SER A 56 -56.82 23.49 17.25
C SER A 56 -57.53 22.61 18.28
N THR A 57 -56.83 21.61 18.84
CA THR A 57 -57.11 21.08 20.19
C THR A 57 -55.82 20.85 20.95
N THR A 58 -55.75 21.45 22.13
CA THR A 58 -54.65 21.51 23.09
C THR A 58 -54.65 20.28 23.99
N ALA A 59 -53.48 19.69 24.26
CA ALA A 59 -53.26 18.86 25.44
C ALA A 59 -51.79 18.93 25.86
N THR A 60 -51.60 18.96 27.17
CA THR A 60 -50.49 19.57 27.89
C THR A 60 -49.32 18.62 28.13
N THR A 61 -48.14 19.25 28.14
CA THR A 61 -46.78 18.83 28.45
C THR A 61 -46.59 17.82 29.59
N ALA A 62 -45.79 16.78 29.35
CA ALA A 62 -44.95 16.12 30.36
C ALA A 62 -43.55 15.90 29.78
N THR A 63 -42.58 16.64 30.30
CA THR A 63 -41.17 16.66 29.92
C THR A 63 -40.46 15.36 30.31
N THR A 64 -39.85 14.67 29.35
CA THR A 64 -38.74 13.74 29.61
C THR A 64 -37.56 14.17 28.73
N ASN A 65 -36.54 14.73 29.37
CA ASN A 65 -35.27 15.07 28.72
C ASN A 65 -34.57 13.78 28.28
N GLN A 66 -34.78 13.37 27.03
CA GLN A 66 -33.84 12.50 26.34
C GLN A 66 -33.08 13.36 25.33
N ARG A 67 -31.77 13.53 25.60
CA ARG A 67 -30.83 14.10 24.63
C ARG A 67 -30.91 13.26 23.34
N PRO A 68 -31.04 13.87 22.16
CA PRO A 68 -30.95 13.11 20.92
C PRO A 68 -29.55 12.51 20.82
N ASP A 69 -29.50 11.19 20.67
CA ASP A 69 -28.28 10.41 20.49
C ASP A 69 -27.60 10.83 19.18
N LEU A 70 -26.44 11.49 19.29
CA LEU A 70 -25.66 12.04 18.18
C LEU A 70 -24.84 10.97 17.43
N ARG A 71 -25.09 9.68 17.64
CA ARG A 71 -24.33 8.58 17.03
C ARG A 71 -24.94 7.97 15.75
N ALA A 72 -25.84 8.66 15.07
CA ALA A 72 -26.45 8.13 13.84
C ALA A 72 -26.50 9.17 12.70
N ARG A 73 -25.33 9.65 12.26
CA ARG A 73 -25.15 10.25 10.91
C ARG A 73 -23.66 10.35 10.55
N SER A 74 -23.06 9.22 10.19
CA SER A 74 -21.85 9.22 9.36
C SER A 74 -22.25 9.79 8.00
N SER A 75 -22.02 11.09 7.78
CA SER A 75 -22.00 11.66 6.45
C SER A 75 -20.77 11.11 5.74
N ARG A 76 -20.91 9.99 5.03
CA ARG A 76 -19.84 9.49 4.16
C ARG A 76 -19.43 10.60 3.19
N GLU A 77 -18.14 10.89 3.14
CA GLU A 77 -17.57 11.83 2.19
C GLU A 77 -17.93 11.42 0.75
N PRO A 78 -18.09 12.40 -0.17
CA PRO A 78 -18.45 12.10 -1.55
C PRO A 78 -17.31 11.32 -2.24
N ARG A 79 -17.62 10.11 -2.73
CA ARG A 79 -16.73 9.31 -3.59
C ARG A 79 -17.07 9.54 -5.06
N TYR A 80 -16.06 9.47 -5.93
CA TYR A 80 -16.22 9.81 -7.35
C TYR A 80 -15.97 8.62 -8.29
N ASN A 81 -16.73 8.58 -9.38
CA ASN A 81 -16.52 7.68 -10.50
C ASN A 81 -15.99 8.50 -11.69
N TYR A 82 -14.88 8.05 -12.27
CA TYR A 82 -14.16 8.73 -13.36
C TYR A 82 -14.36 8.05 -14.73
N VAL A 83 -15.16 6.99 -14.81
CA VAL A 83 -15.58 6.40 -16.08
C VAL A 83 -16.46 7.42 -16.82
N SER A 84 -16.17 7.69 -18.10
CA SER A 84 -16.82 8.77 -18.86
C SER A 84 -18.33 8.61 -18.95
N ASN A 85 -18.82 7.37 -19.02
CA ASN A 85 -20.24 7.05 -19.00
C ASN A 85 -20.54 5.94 -17.97
N PRO A 86 -20.77 6.27 -16.69
CA PRO A 86 -20.98 5.28 -15.64
C PRO A 86 -22.36 4.61 -15.68
N PHE A 87 -23.20 4.94 -16.67
CA PHE A 87 -24.55 4.40 -16.86
C PHE A 87 -24.66 3.52 -18.11
N ASP A 88 -23.59 3.39 -18.88
CA ASP A 88 -23.52 2.57 -20.08
C ASP A 88 -22.43 1.52 -19.90
N ASP A 89 -22.84 0.34 -19.46
CA ASP A 89 -21.97 -0.81 -19.30
C ASP A 89 -21.90 -1.65 -20.58
N THR A 90 -22.39 -1.14 -21.73
CA THR A 90 -22.33 -1.90 -22.98
C THR A 90 -20.87 -2.02 -23.42
N PRO A 91 -20.32 -3.25 -23.55
CA PRO A 91 -18.98 -3.42 -24.05
C PRO A 91 -18.89 -2.91 -25.49
N ASP A 92 -17.72 -2.37 -25.85
CA ASP A 92 -17.40 -2.06 -27.23
C ASP A 92 -17.70 -3.29 -28.12
N PRO A 93 -18.48 -3.16 -29.21
CA PRO A 93 -18.83 -4.30 -30.07
C PRO A 93 -17.59 -5.02 -30.63
N ASP A 94 -16.46 -4.33 -30.77
CA ASP A 94 -15.22 -4.88 -31.29
C ASP A 94 -14.32 -5.48 -30.20
N VAL A 95 -14.76 -5.53 -28.93
CA VAL A 95 -13.94 -5.98 -27.79
C VAL A 95 -13.39 -7.40 -27.94
N SER A 96 -14.11 -8.26 -28.67
CA SER A 96 -13.68 -9.62 -28.97
C SER A 96 -12.38 -9.68 -29.80
N HIS A 97 -12.09 -8.63 -30.57
CA HIS A 97 -10.88 -8.51 -31.40
C HIS A 97 -9.71 -7.85 -30.66
N TYR A 98 -9.92 -7.31 -29.46
CA TYR A 98 -8.86 -6.64 -28.71
C TYR A 98 -7.84 -7.66 -28.18
N PRO A 99 -6.53 -7.44 -28.37
CA PRO A 99 -5.49 -8.33 -27.85
C PRO A 99 -5.48 -8.29 -26.32
N LEU A 100 -5.28 -9.46 -25.72
CA LEU A 100 -4.96 -9.56 -24.29
C LEU A 100 -3.49 -9.20 -24.09
N VAL A 101 -3.21 -8.25 -23.21
CA VAL A 101 -1.85 -7.78 -22.89
C VAL A 101 -1.59 -7.85 -21.40
N THR A 102 -0.31 -7.94 -21.02
CA THR A 102 0.15 -7.97 -19.62
C THR A 102 0.86 -6.68 -19.23
N ALA A 103 0.96 -6.39 -17.92
CA ALA A 103 1.70 -5.23 -17.44
C ALA A 103 3.18 -5.25 -17.89
N LYS A 104 3.79 -6.44 -17.96
CA LYS A 104 5.17 -6.63 -18.44
C LYS A 104 5.34 -6.24 -19.91
N GLU A 105 4.35 -6.52 -20.76
CA GLU A 105 4.36 -6.09 -22.17
C GLU A 105 4.10 -4.58 -22.32
N LEU A 106 3.39 -3.98 -21.36
CA LEU A 106 3.10 -2.54 -21.33
C LEU A 106 4.24 -1.70 -20.76
N ALA A 107 5.17 -2.30 -20.01
CA ALA A 107 6.28 -1.59 -19.35
C ALA A 107 7.15 -0.74 -20.30
N SER A 108 7.26 -1.11 -21.58
CA SER A 108 8.01 -0.33 -22.59
C SER A 108 7.18 0.77 -23.25
N ARG A 109 5.86 0.82 -23.01
CA ARG A 109 4.96 1.81 -23.60
C ARG A 109 5.00 3.09 -22.79
N ARG A 110 5.04 4.23 -23.48
CA ARG A 110 5.09 5.56 -22.86
C ARG A 110 3.73 6.19 -22.62
N ILE A 111 2.68 5.60 -23.17
CA ILE A 111 1.31 6.09 -23.06
C ILE A 111 0.37 4.90 -22.74
N PRO A 112 -0.71 5.14 -21.97
CA PRO A 112 -1.71 4.12 -21.69
C PRO A 112 -2.25 3.46 -22.97
N PRO A 113 -2.39 2.13 -23.00
CA PRO A 113 -2.86 1.42 -24.18
C PRO A 113 -4.35 1.69 -24.44
N ARG A 114 -4.78 1.48 -25.69
CA ARG A 114 -6.19 1.52 -26.11
C ARG A 114 -6.49 0.29 -26.97
N ARG A 115 -7.76 -0.09 -27.06
CA ARG A 115 -8.22 -1.28 -27.78
C ARG A 115 -7.48 -2.54 -27.34
N VAL A 116 -7.38 -2.73 -26.03
CA VAL A 116 -6.72 -3.90 -25.42
C VAL A 116 -7.59 -4.49 -24.33
N ARG A 117 -7.31 -5.74 -23.97
CA ARG A 117 -7.84 -6.41 -22.79
C ARG A 117 -6.68 -6.75 -21.87
N MET A 118 -6.92 -6.79 -20.57
CA MET A 118 -5.91 -7.21 -19.59
C MET A 118 -6.60 -7.81 -18.36
N LEU A 119 -5.92 -8.68 -17.63
CA LEU A 119 -6.43 -9.13 -16.33
C LEU A 119 -6.47 -7.95 -15.36
N ALA A 120 -7.36 -7.99 -14.38
CA ALA A 120 -7.45 -6.93 -13.37
C ALA A 120 -6.09 -6.68 -12.66
N ARG A 121 -5.31 -7.74 -12.38
CA ARG A 121 -3.96 -7.57 -11.82
C ARG A 121 -3.03 -6.78 -12.74
N ASP A 122 -3.12 -7.00 -14.05
CA ASP A 122 -2.22 -6.39 -15.04
C ASP A 122 -2.59 -4.92 -15.24
N PHE A 123 -3.89 -4.61 -15.22
CA PHE A 123 -4.37 -3.23 -15.20
C PHE A 123 -3.89 -2.45 -13.98
N ILE A 124 -4.04 -3.03 -12.79
CA ILE A 124 -3.64 -2.37 -11.54
C ILE A 124 -2.11 -2.21 -11.46
N ASP A 125 -1.36 -3.24 -11.88
CA ASP A 125 0.10 -3.19 -11.94
C ASP A 125 0.58 -2.11 -12.94
N ASP A 126 -0.01 -2.01 -14.13
CA ASP A 126 0.30 -0.96 -15.10
C ASP A 126 -0.04 0.46 -14.59
N CYS A 127 -1.18 0.61 -13.90
CA CYS A 127 -1.56 1.87 -13.26
C CYS A 127 -0.55 2.34 -12.21
N LEU A 128 0.03 1.42 -11.45
CA LEU A 128 0.92 1.72 -10.33
C LEU A 128 2.39 1.82 -10.76
N TYR A 129 2.88 0.84 -11.53
CA TYR A 129 4.30 0.56 -11.71
C TYR A 129 4.84 0.76 -13.13
N ASN A 130 4.01 1.16 -14.11
CA ASN A 130 4.53 1.46 -15.44
C ASN A 130 5.63 2.55 -15.35
N PRO A 131 6.86 2.31 -15.88
CA PRO A 131 7.97 3.25 -15.72
C PRO A 131 7.74 4.66 -16.29
N HIS A 132 6.79 4.80 -17.21
CA HIS A 132 6.57 6.04 -17.96
C HIS A 132 5.38 6.83 -17.47
N TYR A 133 4.31 6.15 -17.08
CA TYR A 133 3.06 6.80 -16.68
C TYR A 133 2.44 6.19 -15.42
N GLY A 134 3.08 5.23 -14.76
CA GLY A 134 2.59 4.65 -13.51
C GLY A 134 2.60 5.67 -12.39
N TYR A 135 1.75 5.42 -11.38
CA TYR A 135 1.58 6.31 -10.24
C TYR A 135 2.91 6.54 -9.49
N PHE A 136 3.67 5.47 -9.22
CA PHE A 136 4.95 5.58 -8.52
C PHE A 136 6.06 6.25 -9.34
N SER A 137 5.92 6.25 -10.68
CA SER A 137 6.86 6.92 -11.58
C SER A 137 6.59 8.41 -11.74
N THR A 138 5.36 8.87 -11.54
CA THR A 138 4.94 10.25 -11.85
C THR A 138 4.55 11.09 -10.64
N GLN A 139 4.02 10.48 -9.56
CA GLN A 139 3.39 11.22 -8.47
C GLN A 139 3.98 10.97 -7.07
N ALA A 140 4.58 9.80 -6.84
CA ALA A 140 4.96 9.39 -5.50
C ALA A 140 6.23 10.08 -4.97
N VAL A 141 6.06 10.84 -3.89
CA VAL A 141 7.15 11.39 -3.07
C VAL A 141 6.97 10.91 -1.63
N ILE A 142 8.00 10.30 -1.06
CA ILE A 142 7.98 9.84 0.34
C ILE A 142 8.34 11.04 1.21
N PHE A 143 7.52 11.30 2.23
CA PHE A 143 7.80 12.34 3.21
C PHE A 143 9.04 12.03 4.03
N ASP A 144 9.85 13.04 4.27
CA ASP A 144 10.93 12.98 5.23
C ASP A 144 10.79 14.20 6.15
N PRO A 145 10.47 14.02 7.45
CA PRO A 145 10.24 15.12 8.38
C PRO A 145 11.47 16.01 8.60
N ASP A 146 12.67 15.53 8.27
CA ASP A 146 13.92 16.24 8.55
C ASP A 146 14.26 17.27 7.46
N GLN A 147 13.65 17.15 6.27
CA GLN A 147 13.86 18.11 5.18
C GLN A 147 13.37 19.54 5.50
N ILE A 148 12.56 19.70 6.55
CA ILE A 148 11.88 20.95 6.89
C ILE A 148 12.45 21.56 8.18
N GLY A 149 12.94 20.72 9.11
CA GLY A 149 13.57 21.18 10.35
C GLY A 149 14.87 21.95 10.12
N ALA A 150 15.57 21.71 9.01
CA ALA A 150 16.86 22.34 8.72
C ALA A 150 16.80 23.83 8.32
N GLU A 151 15.65 24.35 7.87
CA GLU A 151 15.51 25.76 7.44
C GLU A 151 15.11 26.73 8.58
N ALA A 152 14.73 26.23 9.76
CA ALA A 152 14.26 27.07 10.87
C ALA A 152 15.39 27.72 11.72
N GLY A 153 16.66 27.49 11.36
CA GLY A 153 17.82 28.08 12.02
C GLY A 153 18.54 29.09 11.12
N VAL A 154 18.60 30.35 11.58
CA VAL A 154 19.36 31.50 11.04
C VAL A 154 18.55 32.48 10.17
N GLY A 155 17.85 33.39 10.85
CA GLY A 155 17.71 34.77 10.38
C GLY A 155 18.93 35.61 10.82
N PRO A 156 19.37 36.62 10.05
CA PRO A 156 20.56 37.40 10.40
C PRO A 156 20.20 38.40 11.51
N ALA A 157 20.48 38.04 12.77
CA ALA A 157 20.49 38.99 13.86
C ALA A 157 21.85 39.71 13.89
N ALA A 158 21.79 41.02 13.75
CA ALA A 158 22.93 41.92 13.79
C ALA A 158 23.76 41.74 15.08
N ALA A 159 25.08 41.80 14.89
CA ALA A 159 26.09 41.73 15.93
C ALA A 159 25.89 42.80 17.02
N THR A 160 26.08 42.42 18.29
CA THR A 160 26.77 43.26 19.29
C THR A 160 27.41 42.35 20.34
N THR A 161 28.73 42.43 20.41
CA THR A 161 29.63 41.78 21.35
C THR A 161 29.58 42.46 22.71
N THR A 162 29.36 41.71 23.79
CA THR A 162 29.93 42.07 25.11
C THR A 162 30.18 40.83 25.97
N THR A 163 31.44 40.66 26.34
CA THR A 163 32.05 39.73 27.30
C THR A 163 31.55 39.90 28.74
N THR A 164 31.40 38.79 29.50
CA THR A 164 32.10 38.49 30.79
C THR A 164 31.45 37.31 31.54
N GLY A 165 32.27 36.46 32.18
CA GLY A 165 31.85 35.65 33.34
C GLY A 165 32.20 34.14 33.31
N LEU A 166 33.28 33.76 34.01
CA LEU A 166 33.56 32.37 34.42
C LEU A 166 32.75 32.00 35.67
N SER A 167 32.18 30.79 35.72
CA SER A 167 32.11 29.98 36.95
C SER A 167 31.89 28.48 36.66
N ASN A 168 32.64 27.66 37.40
CA ASN A 168 32.59 26.20 37.44
C ASN A 168 31.34 25.67 38.15
N GLY A 169 30.80 24.53 37.72
CA GLY A 169 29.82 23.77 38.50
C GLY A 169 29.33 22.50 37.80
N LYS A 170 29.78 21.35 38.31
CA LYS A 170 29.46 19.98 37.87
C LYS A 170 27.96 19.73 37.66
N GLY A 171 27.62 19.10 36.53
CA GLY A 171 26.27 18.60 36.23
C GLY A 171 25.88 18.77 34.76
N LYS A 172 26.66 18.23 33.82
CA LYS A 172 26.36 18.28 32.38
C LYS A 172 26.86 17.01 31.71
N GLN A 173 26.00 16.00 31.66
CA GLN A 173 26.17 14.86 30.75
C GLN A 173 24.78 14.28 30.41
N VAL A 174 23.81 15.16 30.13
CA VAL A 174 22.48 14.78 29.61
C VAL A 174 21.91 15.83 28.63
N ASP A 175 22.44 17.07 28.59
CA ASP A 175 21.80 18.18 27.85
C ASP A 175 22.50 18.66 26.56
N GLU A 176 23.43 17.90 25.99
CA GLU A 176 24.11 18.28 24.73
C GLU A 176 23.75 17.40 23.51
N ALA A 177 22.69 16.60 23.60
CA ALA A 177 22.12 15.83 22.49
C ALA A 177 20.78 16.41 21.95
N ARG A 178 20.39 17.62 22.37
CA ARG A 178 19.05 18.21 22.11
C ARG A 178 19.00 19.27 21.02
N VAL A 179 20.07 19.44 20.23
CA VAL A 179 20.11 20.40 19.13
C VAL A 179 20.41 19.66 17.84
N GLY A 180 19.36 19.36 17.06
CA GLY A 180 19.42 18.72 15.74
C GLY A 180 19.10 17.23 15.72
N ALA A 181 18.06 16.78 16.42
CA ALA A 181 17.63 15.38 16.35
C ALA A 181 16.95 15.08 14.99
N GLU A 182 17.38 14.02 14.32
CA GLU A 182 16.62 13.38 13.24
C GLU A 182 15.28 12.87 13.80
N GLY A 183 14.17 13.19 13.13
CA GLY A 183 12.81 12.81 13.51
C GLY A 183 12.04 13.87 14.33
N PHE A 184 11.15 13.39 15.20
CA PHE A 184 10.33 14.22 16.10
C PHE A 184 10.85 14.14 17.55
N ASP A 185 10.86 15.29 18.24
CA ASP A 185 11.12 15.32 19.69
C ASP A 185 9.82 15.02 20.46
N PHE A 186 9.51 13.73 20.62
CA PHE A 186 8.29 13.26 21.29
C PHE A 186 8.17 13.77 22.73
N GLY A 187 9.29 13.92 23.45
CA GLY A 187 9.29 14.39 24.83
C GLY A 187 8.86 15.86 24.99
N SER A 188 8.96 16.65 23.91
CA SER A 188 8.48 18.05 23.88
C SER A 188 6.97 18.18 23.64
N LEU A 189 6.34 17.13 23.12
CA LEU A 189 4.92 17.11 22.76
C LEU A 189 4.08 16.72 23.97
N ARG A 190 2.98 17.43 24.21
CA ARG A 190 2.10 17.20 25.37
C ARG A 190 1.12 16.07 25.14
N THR A 191 0.64 15.90 23.91
CA THR A 191 -0.43 14.95 23.57
C THR A 191 -0.22 14.39 22.17
N THR A 192 -0.85 13.25 21.87
CA THR A 192 -0.85 12.67 20.51
C THR A 192 -1.49 13.61 19.49
N ALA A 193 -2.51 14.38 19.88
CA ALA A 193 -3.09 15.40 18.98
C ALA A 193 -2.07 16.48 18.58
N GLN A 194 -1.19 16.89 19.49
CA GLN A 194 -0.13 17.85 19.17
C GLN A 194 0.91 17.25 18.20
N PHE A 195 1.16 15.94 18.29
CA PHE A 195 1.99 15.22 17.33
C PHE A 195 1.34 15.21 15.93
N GLU A 196 0.05 14.90 15.84
CA GLU A 196 -0.70 14.95 14.58
C GLU A 196 -0.73 16.37 13.98
N ASP A 197 -0.88 17.41 14.80
CA ASP A 197 -0.81 18.80 14.36
C ASP A 197 0.58 19.16 13.80
N GLU A 198 1.66 18.69 14.45
CA GLU A 198 3.04 18.92 14.00
C GLU A 198 3.36 18.17 12.70
N ILE A 199 2.84 16.94 12.55
CA ILE A 199 2.84 16.20 11.29
C ILE A 199 2.16 17.05 10.20
N ALA A 200 0.91 17.48 10.44
CA ALA A 200 0.14 18.26 9.48
C ALA A 200 0.85 19.58 9.10
N ARG A 201 1.48 20.24 10.07
CA ARG A 201 2.28 21.46 9.84
C ARG A 201 3.47 21.19 8.92
N ARG A 202 4.30 20.18 9.23
CA ARG A 202 5.45 19.81 8.40
C ARG A 202 5.00 19.39 7.00
N TYR A 203 3.88 18.69 6.87
CA TYR A 203 3.37 18.31 5.55
C TYR A 203 2.95 19.51 4.72
N GLY A 204 2.22 20.45 5.32
CA GLY A 204 1.81 21.67 4.62
C GLY A 204 3.00 22.50 4.14
N GLU A 205 4.10 22.48 4.89
CA GLU A 205 5.37 23.09 4.47
C GLU A 205 6.05 22.30 3.34
N PHE A 206 6.06 20.97 3.40
CA PHE A 206 6.62 20.09 2.37
C PHE A 206 5.90 20.25 1.03
N GLU A 207 4.57 20.31 1.06
CA GLU A 207 3.72 20.47 -0.11
C GLU A 207 3.73 21.91 -0.65
N GLY A 208 4.34 22.86 0.08
CA GLY A 208 4.42 24.26 -0.32
C GLY A 208 3.10 25.02 -0.16
N LEU A 209 2.14 24.51 0.63
CA LEU A 209 0.84 25.16 0.87
C LEU A 209 1.00 26.55 1.52
N ASN A 210 2.09 26.78 2.26
CA ASN A 210 2.37 28.05 2.97
C ASN A 210 3.22 29.06 2.17
N LYS A 211 3.84 28.68 1.05
CA LYS A 211 4.63 29.58 0.19
C LYS A 211 3.93 29.64 -1.15
N GLY A 212 3.07 30.63 -1.38
CA GLY A 212 2.18 30.78 -2.55
C GLY A 212 2.86 30.77 -3.95
N GLY A 213 3.51 29.68 -4.32
CA GLY A 213 4.29 29.51 -5.55
C GLY A 213 4.46 28.05 -5.93
N VAL A 214 4.12 27.75 -7.19
CA VAL A 214 4.63 26.65 -8.04
C VAL A 214 4.29 25.19 -7.67
N GLY A 215 3.43 24.94 -6.67
CA GLY A 215 2.97 23.57 -6.31
C GLY A 215 1.54 23.18 -6.73
N ARG A 216 0.82 24.01 -7.49
CA ARG A 216 -0.60 23.78 -7.86
C ARG A 216 -0.78 22.80 -9.04
N GLY A 217 -0.26 21.58 -8.90
CA GLY A 217 -0.53 20.48 -9.85
C GLY A 217 -1.39 19.39 -9.19
N PRO A 218 -2.42 18.85 -9.86
CA PRO A 218 -3.12 17.65 -9.38
C PRO A 218 -2.15 16.46 -9.34
N GLY A 219 -2.25 15.60 -8.32
CA GLY A 219 -1.61 14.29 -8.30
C GLY A 219 -0.43 14.10 -7.33
N ARG A 220 0.27 15.16 -6.87
CA ARG A 220 1.39 14.98 -5.93
C ARG A 220 0.86 14.50 -4.57
N GLN A 221 1.05 13.24 -4.28
CA GLN A 221 0.67 12.63 -3.02
C GLN A 221 1.93 12.29 -2.23
N VAL A 222 1.93 12.77 -1.00
CA VAL A 222 3.02 12.54 -0.07
C VAL A 222 2.66 11.35 0.80
N TRP A 223 3.58 10.39 0.86
CA TRP A 223 3.42 9.14 1.62
C TRP A 223 4.04 9.25 2.99
N HIS A 224 3.37 8.67 3.98
CA HIS A 224 3.78 8.75 5.38
C HIS A 224 3.79 7.38 5.97
N THR A 225 5.01 6.90 6.20
CA THR A 225 5.27 5.54 6.66
C THR A 225 5.66 5.60 8.13
N PRO A 226 5.26 4.64 8.97
CA PRO A 226 5.80 4.46 10.32
C PRO A 226 7.32 4.61 10.39
N THR A 227 8.05 4.08 9.40
CA THR A 227 9.50 4.22 9.29
C THR A 227 9.96 5.67 9.29
N GLU A 228 9.28 6.56 8.56
CA GLU A 228 9.65 7.98 8.49
C GLU A 228 9.14 8.80 9.68
N LEU A 229 7.95 8.47 10.19
CA LEU A 229 7.32 9.24 11.26
C LEU A 229 7.93 8.97 12.64
N PHE A 230 8.44 7.76 12.86
CA PHE A 230 8.89 7.30 14.17
C PHE A 230 10.39 6.96 14.19
N LYS A 231 11.15 7.41 13.19
CA LYS A 231 12.61 7.26 13.20
C LYS A 231 13.26 7.96 14.40
N PRO A 232 14.37 7.41 14.94
CA PRO A 232 14.93 6.10 14.60
C PRO A 232 14.22 4.94 15.34
N TRP A 233 13.24 5.23 16.21
CA TRP A 233 12.69 4.29 17.19
C TRP A 233 11.95 3.11 16.57
N TYR A 234 11.25 3.31 15.45
CA TYR A 234 10.59 2.22 14.72
C TYR A 234 11.61 1.26 14.08
N GLY A 235 12.64 1.80 13.41
CA GLY A 235 13.71 1.00 12.85
C GLY A 235 14.52 0.26 13.91
N ARG A 236 14.77 0.89 15.07
CA ARG A 236 15.39 0.24 16.24
C ARG A 236 14.56 -0.92 16.79
N ALA A 237 13.24 -0.81 16.83
CA ALA A 237 12.38 -1.92 17.24
C ALA A 237 12.56 -3.14 16.33
N ILE A 238 12.57 -2.92 15.02
CA ILE A 238 12.82 -3.95 14.01
C ILE A 238 14.24 -4.54 14.15
N ALA A 239 15.24 -3.69 14.35
CA ALA A 239 16.63 -4.10 14.56
C ALA A 239 16.77 -5.02 15.78
N ARG A 240 16.12 -4.66 16.91
CA ARG A 240 16.09 -5.47 18.14
C ARG A 240 15.50 -6.85 17.92
N PHE A 241 14.38 -6.94 17.19
CA PHE A 241 13.79 -8.22 16.80
C PHE A 241 14.75 -9.05 15.95
N ILE A 242 15.33 -8.46 14.90
CA ILE A 242 16.25 -9.16 13.98
C ILE A 242 17.48 -9.67 14.73
N VAL A 243 18.11 -8.83 15.55
CA VAL A 243 19.29 -9.19 16.34
C VAL A 243 18.97 -10.33 17.31
N ALA A 244 17.83 -10.26 18.01
CA ALA A 244 17.43 -11.32 18.94
C ALA A 244 17.23 -12.66 18.21
N GLU A 245 16.47 -12.66 17.11
CA GLU A 245 16.26 -13.87 16.30
C GLU A 245 17.55 -14.40 15.68
N TYR A 246 18.44 -13.52 15.24
CA TYR A 246 19.75 -13.88 14.70
C TYR A 246 20.63 -14.53 15.77
N LYS A 247 20.73 -13.92 16.95
CA LYS A 247 21.52 -14.43 18.06
C LYS A 247 21.03 -15.78 18.56
N LEU A 248 19.71 -15.99 18.60
CA LEU A 248 19.12 -17.24 19.06
C LEU A 248 19.35 -18.41 18.10
N ASN A 249 19.49 -18.15 16.80
CA ASN A 249 19.36 -19.20 15.80
C ASN A 249 20.52 -19.37 14.82
N LEU A 250 21.34 -18.33 14.63
CA LEU A 250 22.33 -18.25 13.55
C LEU A 250 23.72 -17.84 14.06
N TYR A 251 23.78 -16.94 15.03
CA TYR A 251 25.04 -16.49 15.61
C TYR A 251 25.74 -17.62 16.40
N PRO A 252 27.08 -17.72 16.37
CA PRO A 252 28.06 -16.97 15.57
C PRO A 252 28.46 -17.67 14.26
N TYR A 253 27.68 -18.65 13.79
CA TYR A 253 28.09 -19.54 12.70
C TYR A 253 27.82 -18.94 11.33
N GLU A 254 26.66 -18.29 11.17
CA GLU A 254 26.24 -17.65 9.92
C GLU A 254 26.34 -16.13 10.02
N ASP A 255 26.50 -15.46 8.89
CA ASP A 255 26.48 -13.98 8.81
C ASP A 255 25.04 -13.44 8.86
N LEU A 256 24.87 -12.22 9.37
CA LEU A 256 23.56 -11.56 9.39
C LEU A 256 23.28 -10.94 8.01
N ILE A 257 22.51 -11.65 7.18
CA ILE A 257 22.09 -11.17 5.86
C ILE A 257 20.65 -10.68 5.91
N ILE A 258 20.42 -9.43 5.49
CA ILE A 258 19.11 -8.79 5.44
C ILE A 258 18.80 -8.39 4.00
N TYR A 259 17.66 -8.84 3.48
CA TYR A 259 17.07 -8.35 2.24
C TYR A 259 15.85 -7.49 2.57
N GLU A 260 15.75 -6.29 2.00
CA GLU A 260 14.58 -5.42 2.11
C GLU A 260 14.04 -5.13 0.72
N ILE A 261 12.75 -5.39 0.49
CA ILE A 261 12.09 -4.98 -0.76
C ILE A 261 11.44 -3.62 -0.56
N GLY A 262 11.63 -2.71 -1.52
CA GLY A 262 10.97 -1.39 -1.50
C GLY A 262 11.36 -0.52 -0.29
N ALA A 263 12.66 -0.30 -0.06
CA ALA A 263 13.19 0.39 1.13
C ALA A 263 12.85 1.90 1.24
N GLY A 264 12.02 2.45 0.34
CA GLY A 264 11.66 3.86 0.30
C GLY A 264 12.90 4.76 0.23
N ASN A 265 13.02 5.70 1.17
CA ASN A 265 14.18 6.59 1.27
C ASN A 265 15.43 5.91 1.87
N GLY A 266 15.37 4.62 2.23
CA GLY A 266 16.43 3.88 2.90
C GLY A 266 16.52 4.14 4.42
N THR A 267 15.53 4.82 5.00
CA THR A 267 15.51 5.21 6.42
C THR A 267 15.56 3.99 7.34
N LEU A 268 14.77 2.94 7.07
CA LEU A 268 14.78 1.70 7.85
C LEU A 268 16.16 1.03 7.84
N MET A 269 16.79 0.95 6.66
CA MET A 269 18.15 0.42 6.51
C MET A 269 19.15 1.20 7.38
N GLY A 270 19.09 2.53 7.34
CA GLY A 270 19.94 3.39 8.17
C GLY A 270 19.74 3.11 9.67
N ASP A 271 18.49 3.18 10.13
CA ASP A 271 18.14 2.97 11.54
C ASP A 271 18.57 1.59 12.06
N ILE A 272 18.40 0.53 11.25
CA ILE A 272 18.82 -0.83 11.61
C ILE A 272 20.34 -0.91 11.71
N LEU A 273 21.08 -0.40 10.73
CA LEU A 273 22.52 -0.52 10.69
C LEU A 273 23.19 0.35 11.76
N ASP A 274 22.67 1.56 12.01
CA ASP A 274 23.11 2.41 13.10
C ASP A 274 22.89 1.73 14.46
N TYR A 275 21.72 1.14 14.69
CA TYR A 275 21.44 0.40 15.92
C TYR A 275 22.42 -0.75 16.14
N ILE A 276 22.62 -1.61 15.13
CA ILE A 276 23.51 -2.77 15.25
C ILE A 276 24.96 -2.30 15.43
N ALA A 277 25.40 -1.25 14.74
CA ALA A 277 26.75 -0.71 14.90
C ALA A 277 27.01 -0.17 16.32
N MET A 278 26.02 0.48 16.92
CA MET A 278 26.13 1.09 18.26
C MET A 278 26.04 0.05 19.38
N GLU A 279 25.04 -0.83 19.31
CA GLU A 279 24.70 -1.73 20.42
C GLU A 279 25.35 -3.11 20.27
N GLU A 280 25.65 -3.54 19.04
CA GLU A 280 26.09 -4.91 18.73
C GLU A 280 27.25 -4.97 17.73
N PRO A 281 28.44 -4.41 18.04
CA PRO A 281 29.53 -4.25 17.06
C PRO A 281 30.01 -5.57 16.43
N GLU A 282 30.07 -6.66 17.20
CA GLU A 282 30.46 -7.99 16.70
C GLU A 282 29.44 -8.54 15.69
N VAL A 283 28.15 -8.22 15.87
CA VAL A 283 27.11 -8.57 14.90
C VAL A 283 27.25 -7.69 13.67
N TYR A 284 27.47 -6.37 13.86
CA TYR A 284 27.63 -5.40 12.78
C TYR A 284 28.75 -5.79 11.80
N ASP A 285 29.88 -6.28 12.32
CA ASP A 285 31.01 -6.75 11.50
C ASP A 285 30.59 -7.81 10.48
N ARG A 286 29.59 -8.61 10.82
CA ARG A 286 29.04 -9.72 10.03
C ARG A 286 27.73 -9.39 9.33
N THR A 287 27.27 -8.15 9.40
CA THR A 287 26.02 -7.72 8.77
C THR A 287 26.21 -7.39 7.29
N ARG A 288 25.28 -7.85 6.46
CA ARG A 288 25.13 -7.46 5.05
C ARG A 288 23.68 -7.08 4.79
N TYR A 289 23.47 -5.89 4.24
CA TYR A 289 22.15 -5.35 3.95
C TYR A 289 21.97 -5.22 2.45
N ARG A 290 20.87 -5.74 1.92
CA ARG A 290 20.57 -5.75 0.49
C ARG A 290 19.20 -5.18 0.22
N ILE A 291 19.12 -4.17 -0.63
CA ILE A 291 17.85 -3.54 -1.00
C ILE A 291 17.46 -4.02 -2.41
N VAL A 292 16.22 -4.45 -2.61
CA VAL A 292 15.65 -4.72 -3.94
C VAL A 292 14.68 -3.58 -4.27
N GLU A 293 15.04 -2.77 -5.27
CA GLU A 293 14.34 -1.52 -5.60
C GLU A 293 14.15 -1.36 -7.11
N ILE A 294 12.92 -1.13 -7.55
CA ILE A 294 12.58 -0.95 -8.96
C ILE A 294 12.90 0.47 -9.45
N SER A 295 12.80 1.48 -8.58
CA SER A 295 12.97 2.88 -8.94
C SER A 295 14.43 3.31 -8.91
N GLU A 296 15.00 3.62 -10.08
CA GLU A 296 16.37 4.15 -10.19
C GLU A 296 16.59 5.42 -9.34
N ARG A 297 15.55 6.26 -9.21
CA ARG A 297 15.59 7.45 -8.35
C ARG A 297 15.79 7.06 -6.88
N LEU A 298 15.02 6.10 -6.38
CA LEU A 298 15.12 5.65 -4.99
C LEU A 298 16.43 4.89 -4.75
N GLN A 299 16.90 4.10 -5.71
CA GLN A 299 18.22 3.45 -5.63
C GLN A 299 19.34 4.47 -5.40
N GLY A 300 19.28 5.63 -6.07
CA GLY A 300 20.24 6.72 -5.86
C GLY A 300 20.18 7.30 -4.44
N LEU A 301 18.97 7.53 -3.91
CA LEU A 301 18.77 8.02 -2.54
C LEU A 301 19.27 7.02 -1.49
N GLN A 302 18.94 5.74 -1.66
CA GLN A 302 19.33 4.66 -0.75
C GLN A 302 20.86 4.49 -0.70
N LYS A 303 21.54 4.56 -1.87
CA LYS A 303 23.00 4.60 -1.94
C LYS A 303 23.57 5.83 -1.24
N GLY A 304 22.99 7.01 -1.48
CA GLY A 304 23.40 8.25 -0.80
C GLY A 304 23.34 8.13 0.72
N ARG A 305 22.23 7.63 1.24
CA ARG A 305 22.04 7.39 2.68
C ARG A 305 23.05 6.38 3.22
N ALA A 306 23.34 5.30 2.50
CA ALA A 306 24.36 4.34 2.88
C ALA A 306 25.78 4.94 2.96
N LEU A 307 26.11 5.96 2.16
CA LEU A 307 27.39 6.68 2.25
C LEU A 307 27.50 7.57 3.51
N GLY A 308 26.46 7.66 4.34
CA GLY A 308 26.39 8.56 5.50
C GLY A 308 25.98 9.99 5.13
N GLY A 309 25.50 10.20 3.90
CA GLY A 309 24.94 11.48 3.47
C GLY A 309 23.42 11.39 3.44
N ASP A 310 22.74 12.13 4.31
CA ASP A 310 21.40 12.59 3.92
C ASP A 310 21.58 13.38 2.63
N ALA A 311 20.72 13.17 1.63
CA ALA A 311 20.86 13.74 0.28
C ALA A 311 20.94 15.29 0.23
N LYS A 312 20.90 15.99 1.38
CA LYS A 312 21.14 17.43 1.54
C LYS A 312 22.08 17.82 2.71
N ALA A 313 22.58 16.88 3.53
CA ALA A 313 23.51 17.18 4.63
C ALA A 313 24.98 17.30 4.17
N ALA A 314 25.24 17.27 2.86
CA ALA A 314 26.57 17.35 2.26
C ALA A 314 27.33 18.67 2.53
N GLU A 315 26.69 19.69 3.13
CA GLU A 315 27.29 21.02 3.21
C GLU A 315 27.69 21.50 4.62
N ARG A 316 27.37 20.80 5.72
CA ARG A 316 27.61 21.37 7.05
C ARG A 316 28.43 20.61 8.08
N ASP A 317 28.59 19.29 8.02
CA ASP A 317 29.49 18.60 8.96
C ASP A 317 30.05 17.30 8.37
N LEU A 318 31.15 17.42 7.62
CA LEU A 318 31.88 16.33 6.95
C LEU A 318 32.53 15.32 7.92
N ALA A 319 32.29 15.42 9.24
CA ALA A 319 33.16 14.80 10.25
C ALA A 319 32.53 13.72 11.14
N LYS A 320 31.24 13.38 11.03
CA LYS A 320 30.59 12.65 12.15
C LYS A 320 29.72 11.41 11.92
N ARG A 321 29.58 10.85 10.71
CA ARG A 321 29.08 9.46 10.59
C ARG A 321 29.87 8.72 9.52
N LYS A 322 30.53 7.63 9.91
CA LYS A 322 31.04 6.65 8.94
C LYS A 322 29.80 5.98 8.34
N GLY A 323 29.58 6.17 7.04
CA GLY A 323 28.48 5.51 6.34
C GLY A 323 28.58 3.98 6.41
N HIS A 324 27.49 3.30 6.07
CA HIS A 324 27.39 1.85 5.96
C HIS A 324 27.66 1.33 4.54
N GLU A 325 28.36 2.09 3.71
CA GLU A 325 28.62 1.77 2.30
C GLU A 325 29.25 0.39 2.08
N ASP A 326 30.06 -0.07 3.04
CA ASP A 326 30.71 -1.40 3.01
C ASP A 326 29.77 -2.55 3.42
N LYS A 327 28.57 -2.21 3.90
CA LYS A 327 27.54 -3.16 4.34
C LYS A 327 26.37 -3.27 3.37
N VAL A 328 26.13 -2.25 2.54
CA VAL A 328 24.90 -2.09 1.75
C VAL A 328 25.11 -2.39 0.26
N GLU A 329 24.23 -3.21 -0.31
CA GLU A 329 24.13 -3.49 -1.73
C GLU A 329 22.72 -3.16 -2.23
N VAL A 330 22.59 -2.25 -3.21
CA VAL A 330 21.30 -1.91 -3.82
C VAL A 330 21.16 -2.65 -5.15
N LEU A 331 20.24 -3.61 -5.20
CA LEU A 331 19.88 -4.45 -6.33
C LEU A 331 18.71 -3.81 -7.09
N GLY A 332 19.04 -3.20 -8.23
CA GLY A 332 18.03 -2.59 -9.10
C GLY A 332 17.19 -3.64 -9.82
N GLY A 333 15.87 -3.54 -9.71
CA GLY A 333 14.92 -4.39 -10.43
C GLY A 333 13.70 -4.81 -9.60
N SER A 334 12.76 -5.48 -10.27
CA SER A 334 11.58 -6.05 -9.62
C SER A 334 11.95 -7.33 -8.86
N ILE A 335 11.43 -7.49 -7.64
CA ILE A 335 11.54 -8.75 -6.89
C ILE A 335 10.93 -9.94 -7.66
N PHE A 336 9.97 -9.69 -8.54
CA PHE A 336 9.34 -10.73 -9.36
C PHE A 336 10.21 -11.22 -10.52
N ASP A 337 11.25 -10.46 -10.89
CA ASP A 337 12.26 -10.84 -11.87
C ASP A 337 13.59 -11.22 -11.20
N PHE A 338 13.58 -11.51 -9.88
CA PHE A 338 14.80 -11.82 -9.13
C PHE A 338 15.39 -13.17 -9.53
N GLU A 339 16.59 -13.16 -10.10
CA GLU A 339 17.20 -14.38 -10.66
C GLU A 339 18.12 -15.11 -9.69
N ARG A 340 18.80 -14.38 -8.81
CA ARG A 340 19.84 -14.91 -7.90
C ARG A 340 19.25 -15.96 -6.95
N PHE A 341 19.94 -17.09 -6.83
CA PHE A 341 19.64 -18.09 -5.80
C PHE A 341 20.46 -17.80 -4.55
N VAL A 342 19.80 -17.76 -3.39
CA VAL A 342 20.37 -17.42 -2.08
C VAL A 342 20.16 -18.59 -1.13
N PRO A 343 21.09 -19.55 -1.08
CA PRO A 343 20.99 -20.71 -0.19
C PRO A 343 21.22 -20.36 1.29
N GLU A 344 21.91 -19.27 1.57
CA GLU A 344 22.28 -18.87 2.93
C GLU A 344 21.06 -18.37 3.74
N PRO A 345 21.01 -18.60 5.07
CA PRO A 345 19.98 -18.01 5.91
C PRO A 345 19.98 -16.48 5.82
N CYS A 346 18.81 -15.89 5.59
CA CYS A 346 18.66 -14.43 5.52
C CYS A 346 17.34 -13.98 6.13
N PHE A 347 17.30 -12.75 6.62
CA PHE A 347 16.05 -12.04 6.91
C PHE A 347 15.53 -11.41 5.63
N PHE A 348 14.23 -11.52 5.40
CA PHE A 348 13.55 -10.94 4.25
C PHE A 348 12.44 -10.00 4.73
N LEU A 349 12.63 -8.71 4.50
CA LEU A 349 11.83 -7.60 4.99
C LEU A 349 10.94 -7.07 3.87
N ALA A 350 9.66 -6.85 4.18
CA ALA A 350 8.73 -6.09 3.35
C ALA A 350 7.85 -5.22 4.24
N MET A 351 8.22 -3.95 4.43
CA MET A 351 7.50 -2.99 5.26
C MET A 351 6.70 -2.06 4.35
N GLU A 352 5.37 -2.11 4.42
CA GLU A 352 4.47 -1.23 3.63
C GLU A 352 4.67 -1.40 2.11
N VAL A 353 4.58 -2.65 1.67
CA VAL A 353 4.79 -3.05 0.27
C VAL A 353 3.66 -3.95 -0.24
N LEU A 354 3.04 -4.73 0.64
CA LEU A 354 2.04 -5.74 0.26
C LEU A 354 0.71 -5.11 -0.13
N ASP A 355 0.39 -3.96 0.45
CA ASP A 355 -0.79 -3.17 0.13
C ASP A 355 -0.78 -2.68 -1.33
N ASN A 356 0.37 -2.36 -1.92
CA ASN A 356 0.44 -1.95 -3.32
C ASN A 356 0.57 -3.11 -4.31
N PHE A 357 0.64 -4.36 -3.85
CA PHE A 357 0.65 -5.50 -4.77
C PHE A 357 -0.69 -5.66 -5.48
N ALA A 358 -0.65 -5.70 -6.82
CA ALA A 358 -1.84 -5.86 -7.64
C ALA A 358 -2.59 -7.17 -7.36
N HIS A 359 -3.92 -7.08 -7.35
CA HIS A 359 -4.81 -8.21 -7.13
C HIS A 359 -5.62 -8.55 -8.39
N ASP A 360 -5.89 -9.83 -8.61
CA ASP A 360 -6.89 -10.26 -9.58
C ASP A 360 -8.30 -10.09 -9.01
N VAL A 361 -9.30 -9.85 -9.85
CA VAL A 361 -10.70 -9.78 -9.43
C VAL A 361 -11.42 -11.04 -9.90
N VAL A 362 -12.07 -11.73 -8.97
CA VAL A 362 -12.87 -12.93 -9.23
C VAL A 362 -14.29 -12.75 -8.71
N ARG A 363 -15.26 -13.21 -9.50
CA ARG A 363 -16.66 -13.36 -9.10
C ARG A 363 -17.08 -14.81 -9.30
N HIS A 364 -18.10 -15.25 -8.59
CA HIS A 364 -18.65 -16.60 -8.78
C HIS A 364 -20.06 -16.49 -9.36
N SER A 365 -20.43 -17.42 -10.23
CA SER A 365 -21.81 -17.54 -10.72
C SER A 365 -22.75 -17.89 -9.57
N THR A 366 -23.92 -17.25 -9.53
CA THR A 366 -24.92 -17.52 -8.47
C THR A 366 -25.68 -18.84 -8.70
N GLU A 367 -25.58 -19.42 -9.89
CA GLU A 367 -26.22 -20.69 -10.24
C GLU A 367 -25.39 -21.91 -9.80
N ASP A 368 -24.13 -21.96 -10.20
CA ASP A 368 -23.24 -23.13 -10.03
C ASP A 368 -22.06 -22.88 -9.08
N HIS A 369 -21.79 -21.63 -8.72
CA HIS A 369 -20.60 -21.17 -7.99
C HIS A 369 -19.28 -21.36 -8.75
N GLU A 370 -19.31 -21.50 -10.08
CA GLU A 370 -18.09 -21.52 -10.87
C GLU A 370 -17.41 -20.14 -10.87
N PRO A 371 -16.08 -20.07 -10.80
CA PRO A 371 -15.35 -18.80 -10.73
C PRO A 371 -15.15 -18.19 -12.12
N TYR A 372 -15.30 -16.87 -12.18
CA TYR A 372 -15.08 -16.02 -13.34
C TYR A 372 -14.00 -14.98 -13.02
N GLN A 373 -12.97 -14.89 -13.85
CA GLN A 373 -11.93 -13.87 -13.76
C GLN A 373 -12.38 -12.58 -14.43
N CYS A 374 -11.98 -11.45 -13.86
CA CYS A 374 -12.22 -10.13 -14.44
C CYS A 374 -11.14 -9.80 -15.49
N ILE A 375 -11.63 -9.34 -16.64
CA ILE A 375 -10.84 -8.77 -17.73
C ILE A 375 -11.23 -7.30 -17.85
N VAL A 376 -10.26 -6.40 -17.70
CA VAL A 376 -10.45 -4.99 -17.97
C VAL A 376 -10.25 -4.76 -19.47
N SER A 377 -11.30 -4.30 -20.15
CA SER A 377 -11.23 -3.84 -21.54
C SER A 377 -10.99 -2.34 -21.57
N VAL A 378 -10.06 -1.91 -22.43
CA VAL A 378 -9.84 -0.51 -22.77
C VAL A 378 -10.30 -0.30 -24.21
N ASP A 379 -11.30 0.55 -24.40
CA ASP A 379 -11.87 0.80 -25.72
C ASP A 379 -11.02 1.78 -26.57
N SER A 380 -11.60 2.28 -27.66
CA SER A 380 -10.95 3.25 -28.54
C SER A 380 -10.89 4.69 -28.00
N THR A 381 -11.80 5.07 -27.10
CA THR A 381 -11.83 6.39 -26.44
C THR A 381 -10.86 6.44 -25.25
N GLY A 382 -10.54 5.26 -24.69
CA GLY A 382 -9.77 5.10 -23.46
C GLY A 382 -10.65 4.88 -22.23
N ASP A 383 -11.92 4.52 -22.41
CA ASP A 383 -12.81 4.12 -21.33
C ASP A 383 -12.60 2.66 -20.93
N TYR A 384 -12.84 2.37 -19.65
CA TYR A 384 -12.58 1.08 -19.02
C TYR A 384 -13.89 0.36 -18.71
N THR A 385 -13.95 -0.94 -19.05
CA THR A 385 -15.11 -1.79 -18.73
C THR A 385 -14.64 -3.12 -18.17
N GLU A 386 -15.28 -3.60 -17.10
CA GLU A 386 -15.06 -4.96 -16.61
C GLU A 386 -15.84 -5.97 -17.44
N LEU A 387 -15.15 -7.01 -17.89
CA LEU A 387 -15.72 -8.20 -18.49
C LEU A 387 -15.41 -9.40 -17.59
N TYR A 388 -16.28 -10.41 -17.61
CA TYR A 388 -16.13 -11.60 -16.80
C TYR A 388 -16.15 -12.84 -17.68
N GLU A 389 -15.09 -13.64 -17.60
CA GLU A 389 -14.96 -14.90 -18.33
C GLU A 389 -14.59 -16.04 -17.35
N PRO A 390 -14.90 -17.30 -17.67
CA PRO A 390 -14.51 -18.43 -16.82
C PRO A 390 -13.00 -18.42 -16.54
N VAL A 391 -12.58 -18.82 -15.33
CA VAL A 391 -11.17 -18.79 -14.95
C VAL A 391 -10.31 -19.71 -15.84
N THR A 392 -9.47 -19.10 -16.67
CA THR A 392 -8.47 -19.77 -17.50
C THR A 392 -7.04 -19.51 -17.02
N ASP A 393 -6.82 -18.40 -16.30
CA ASP A 393 -5.50 -17.97 -15.85
C ASP A 393 -4.88 -18.98 -14.86
N PRO A 394 -3.63 -19.44 -15.10
CA PRO A 394 -2.98 -20.45 -14.26
C PRO A 394 -2.72 -19.96 -12.83
N LEU A 395 -2.43 -18.67 -12.62
CA LEU A 395 -2.13 -18.12 -11.30
C LEU A 395 -3.40 -18.02 -10.45
N ILE A 396 -4.51 -17.52 -11.02
CA ILE A 396 -5.83 -17.50 -10.35
C ILE A 396 -6.26 -18.93 -10.00
N ARG A 397 -6.16 -19.86 -10.96
CA ARG A 397 -6.57 -21.26 -10.76
C ARG A 397 -5.74 -21.94 -9.68
N ARG A 398 -4.43 -21.67 -9.63
CA ARG A 398 -3.53 -22.13 -8.57
C ARG A 398 -3.89 -21.53 -7.21
N TYR A 399 -4.14 -20.22 -7.15
CA TYR A 399 -4.54 -19.55 -5.92
C TYR A 399 -5.81 -20.18 -5.32
N LEU A 400 -6.86 -20.35 -6.14
CA LEU A 400 -8.11 -20.99 -5.71
C LEU A 400 -7.88 -22.44 -5.26
N THR A 401 -7.02 -23.19 -5.94
CA THR A 401 -6.66 -24.58 -5.56
C THR A 401 -5.90 -24.66 -4.24
N LEU A 402 -4.99 -23.72 -3.96
CA LEU A 402 -4.28 -23.66 -2.68
C LEU A 402 -5.26 -23.31 -1.56
N ARG A 403 -6.10 -22.30 -1.79
CA ARG A 403 -7.11 -21.88 -0.83
C ARG A 403 -8.11 -22.98 -0.51
N SER A 404 -8.52 -23.80 -1.49
CA SER A 404 -9.48 -24.89 -1.26
C SER A 404 -8.95 -25.98 -0.31
N ARG A 405 -7.64 -26.01 -0.05
CA ARG A 405 -6.99 -26.93 0.90
C ARG A 405 -6.93 -26.38 2.33
N LEU A 406 -7.25 -25.10 2.52
CA LEU A 406 -7.23 -24.46 3.82
C LEU A 406 -8.37 -24.94 4.75
N PRO A 407 -8.26 -24.68 6.07
CA PRO A 407 -9.34 -24.94 7.02
C PRO A 407 -10.65 -24.26 6.63
N SER A 408 -11.77 -24.84 7.07
CA SER A 408 -13.12 -24.55 6.54
C SER A 408 -13.55 -23.07 6.55
N HIS A 409 -12.96 -22.21 7.39
CA HIS A 409 -13.34 -20.79 7.47
C HIS A 409 -12.65 -19.91 6.40
N GLN A 410 -11.50 -20.34 5.86
CA GLN A 410 -10.78 -19.63 4.78
C GLN A 410 -10.87 -20.34 3.43
N ARG A 411 -11.36 -21.59 3.43
CA ARG A 411 -11.44 -22.48 2.26
C ARG A 411 -12.23 -21.88 1.10
N THR A 412 -13.36 -21.25 1.41
CA THR A 412 -14.32 -20.76 0.43
C THR A 412 -14.27 -19.24 0.32
N SER A 413 -14.61 -18.72 -0.85
CA SER A 413 -14.82 -17.28 -1.04
C SER A 413 -15.84 -16.75 -0.01
N PRO A 414 -15.60 -15.59 0.63
CA PRO A 414 -16.55 -14.98 1.56
C PRO A 414 -17.78 -14.43 0.81
N SER A 415 -17.66 -14.22 -0.50
CA SER A 415 -18.76 -13.82 -1.38
C SER A 415 -19.81 -14.92 -1.56
N LEU A 416 -19.47 -16.17 -1.22
CA LEU A 416 -20.37 -17.31 -1.32
C LEU A 416 -21.15 -17.49 -0.03
N ASN A 417 -22.49 -17.51 -0.12
CA ASN A 417 -23.32 -17.83 1.02
C ASN A 417 -23.13 -19.31 1.40
N ARG A 418 -22.76 -19.57 2.65
CA ARG A 418 -22.48 -20.92 3.16
C ARG A 418 -23.69 -21.86 3.08
N LEU A 419 -24.90 -21.35 3.32
CA LEU A 419 -26.14 -22.12 3.23
C LEU A 419 -26.46 -22.47 1.77
N MET A 420 -26.31 -21.50 0.86
CA MET A 420 -26.51 -21.74 -0.57
C MET A 420 -25.44 -22.68 -1.14
N SER A 421 -24.20 -22.61 -0.62
CA SER A 421 -23.13 -23.53 -1.01
C SER A 421 -23.40 -24.99 -0.61
N ALA A 422 -24.27 -25.23 0.37
CA ALA A 422 -24.60 -26.57 0.83
C ALA A 422 -25.67 -27.28 -0.04
N SER A 423 -26.46 -26.55 -0.84
CA SER A 423 -27.56 -27.11 -1.62
C SER A 423 -27.61 -26.56 -3.06
N PRO A 424 -27.24 -27.38 -4.07
CA PRO A 424 -27.34 -26.98 -5.48
C PRO A 424 -28.76 -26.63 -5.92
N MET A 425 -29.78 -27.30 -5.37
CA MET A 425 -31.19 -27.02 -5.65
C MET A 425 -31.60 -25.63 -5.17
N LEU A 426 -31.14 -25.24 -3.96
CA LEU A 426 -31.44 -23.92 -3.41
C LEU A 426 -30.80 -22.80 -4.25
N ARG A 427 -29.57 -23.02 -4.76
CA ARG A 427 -28.89 -22.09 -5.68
C ARG A 427 -29.67 -21.90 -6.97
N LYS A 428 -30.08 -23.01 -7.59
CA LYS A 428 -30.85 -22.96 -8.82
C LYS A 428 -32.21 -22.29 -8.64
N LEU A 429 -32.87 -22.48 -7.49
CA LEU A 429 -34.10 -21.77 -7.18
C LEU A 429 -33.86 -20.27 -6.95
N TYR A 430 -32.76 -19.93 -6.26
CA TYR A 430 -32.36 -18.56 -6.01
C TYR A 430 -32.02 -17.81 -7.31
N SER A 431 -31.33 -18.44 -8.26
CA SER A 431 -30.98 -17.81 -9.55
C SER A 431 -32.18 -17.55 -10.47
N ILE A 432 -33.33 -18.20 -10.23
CA ILE A 432 -34.58 -17.98 -10.98
C ILE A 432 -35.36 -16.75 -10.45
N LEU A 433 -35.05 -16.27 -9.25
CA LEU A 433 -35.75 -15.12 -8.68
C LEU A 433 -35.44 -13.84 -9.48
N PRO A 434 -36.47 -13.01 -9.74
CA PRO A 434 -36.27 -11.77 -10.48
C PRO A 434 -35.31 -10.84 -9.72
N PHE A 435 -34.45 -10.15 -10.47
CA PHE A 435 -33.47 -9.18 -9.97
C PHE A 435 -32.30 -9.76 -9.15
N VAL A 436 -32.13 -11.08 -9.09
CA VAL A 436 -30.92 -11.69 -8.54
C VAL A 436 -29.75 -11.48 -9.51
N PRO A 437 -28.58 -11.01 -9.05
CA PRO A 437 -27.43 -10.85 -9.93
C PRO A 437 -26.89 -12.22 -10.37
N ASN A 438 -26.43 -12.30 -11.62
CA ASN A 438 -25.84 -13.53 -12.17
C ASN A 438 -24.49 -13.88 -11.50
N LEU A 439 -23.80 -12.89 -10.95
CA LEU A 439 -22.48 -13.02 -10.34
C LEU A 439 -22.47 -12.45 -8.91
N THR A 440 -21.74 -13.08 -7.99
CA THR A 440 -21.53 -12.60 -6.62
C THR A 440 -20.85 -11.22 -6.56
N LYS A 441 -20.68 -10.64 -5.36
CA LYS A 441 -19.80 -9.47 -5.20
C LYS A 441 -18.35 -9.81 -5.63
N PRO A 442 -17.58 -8.83 -6.14
CA PRO A 442 -16.18 -9.04 -6.52
C PRO A 442 -15.33 -9.38 -5.28
N GLU A 443 -14.40 -10.31 -5.48
CA GLU A 443 -13.36 -10.66 -4.53
C GLU A 443 -12.00 -10.39 -5.17
N PHE A 444 -11.16 -9.62 -4.47
CA PHE A 444 -9.82 -9.27 -4.92
C PHE A 444 -8.83 -10.29 -4.35
N LEU A 445 -8.21 -11.07 -5.22
CA LEU A 445 -7.28 -12.14 -4.88
C LEU A 445 -5.83 -11.61 -4.89
N PRO A 446 -5.06 -11.73 -3.80
CA PRO A 446 -3.66 -11.29 -3.69
C PRO A 446 -2.70 -12.21 -4.49
N THR A 447 -2.86 -12.28 -5.81
CA THR A 447 -2.10 -13.18 -6.67
C THR A 447 -0.62 -12.78 -6.80
N LYS A 448 -0.30 -11.48 -6.76
CA LYS A 448 1.10 -11.01 -6.66
C LYS A 448 1.77 -11.39 -5.34
N GLN A 449 1.04 -11.41 -4.23
CA GLN A 449 1.57 -11.94 -2.96
C GLN A 449 1.89 -13.44 -3.10
N LEU A 450 1.03 -14.22 -3.78
CA LEU A 450 1.34 -15.62 -4.09
C LEU A 450 2.59 -15.77 -4.98
N MET A 451 2.79 -14.89 -5.95
CA MET A 451 4.03 -14.86 -6.75
C MET A 451 5.26 -14.55 -5.89
N LEU A 452 5.15 -13.64 -4.90
CA LEU A 452 6.24 -13.37 -3.96
C LEU A 452 6.57 -14.63 -3.13
N LEU A 453 5.55 -15.37 -2.69
CA LEU A 453 5.77 -16.67 -2.02
C LEU A 453 6.53 -17.67 -2.90
N ASP A 454 6.29 -17.67 -4.22
CA ASP A 454 7.06 -18.51 -5.14
C ASP A 454 8.51 -18.04 -5.27
N VAL A 455 8.75 -16.73 -5.32
CA VAL A 455 10.10 -16.16 -5.31
C VAL A 455 10.83 -16.57 -4.03
N LEU A 456 10.21 -16.38 -2.86
CA LEU A 456 10.78 -16.78 -1.57
C LEU A 456 11.11 -18.27 -1.52
N ARG A 457 10.19 -19.13 -1.96
CA ARG A 457 10.41 -20.59 -2.00
C ARG A 457 11.59 -20.97 -2.90
N ASN A 458 11.65 -20.39 -4.09
CA ASN A 458 12.56 -20.83 -5.15
C ASN A 458 13.94 -20.15 -5.06
N LYS A 459 14.00 -18.93 -4.56
CA LYS A 459 15.21 -18.09 -4.56
C LYS A 459 15.81 -17.91 -3.16
N PHE A 460 14.99 -17.99 -2.11
CA PHE A 460 15.44 -17.80 -0.73
C PHE A 460 15.00 -18.96 0.18
N PRO A 461 15.36 -20.22 -0.09
CA PRO A 461 14.82 -21.38 0.64
C PRO A 461 15.05 -21.37 2.17
N ALA A 462 16.03 -20.60 2.66
CA ALA A 462 16.35 -20.47 4.09
C ALA A 462 15.95 -19.10 4.69
N HIS A 463 15.03 -18.36 4.05
CA HIS A 463 14.60 -17.05 4.54
C HIS A 463 13.85 -17.12 5.88
N ARG A 464 13.99 -16.04 6.65
CA ARG A 464 13.18 -15.68 7.81
C ARG A 464 12.40 -14.45 7.44
N LEU A 465 11.08 -14.53 7.56
CA LEU A 465 10.22 -13.47 7.07
C LEU A 465 9.98 -12.42 8.15
N LEU A 466 9.95 -11.15 7.75
CA LEU A 466 9.39 -10.07 8.55
C LEU A 466 8.65 -9.14 7.60
N MET A 467 7.32 -9.12 7.66
CA MET A 467 6.51 -8.18 6.85
C MET A 467 5.56 -7.41 7.74
N SER A 468 5.27 -6.16 7.38
CA SER A 468 4.31 -5.31 8.07
C SER A 468 3.48 -4.53 7.05
N ASP A 469 2.18 -4.45 7.29
CA ASP A 469 1.24 -3.74 6.42
C ASP A 469 -0.14 -3.54 7.07
N PHE A 470 -1.01 -2.75 6.45
CA PHE A 470 -2.39 -2.57 6.85
C PHE A 470 -3.18 -3.88 6.75
N SER A 471 -3.83 -4.28 7.84
CA SER A 471 -4.74 -5.44 7.90
C SER A 471 -6.20 -5.10 7.58
N SER A 472 -6.56 -3.81 7.63
CA SER A 472 -7.90 -3.34 7.29
C SER A 472 -7.89 -1.89 6.81
N LEU A 473 -8.78 -1.58 5.87
CA LEU A 473 -8.97 -0.26 5.30
C LEU A 473 -10.46 0.13 5.35
N PRO A 474 -10.85 1.21 6.04
CA PRO A 474 -12.26 1.57 6.24
C PRO A 474 -12.94 2.06 4.96
N ASP A 475 -12.17 2.61 4.01
CA ASP A 475 -12.68 3.31 2.84
C ASP A 475 -12.58 2.57 1.51
N ALA A 476 -12.44 1.24 1.55
CA ALA A 476 -12.33 0.41 0.35
C ALA A 476 -13.53 0.53 -0.60
N ILE A 477 -13.29 0.30 -1.89
CA ILE A 477 -14.34 0.16 -2.92
C ILE A 477 -15.19 -1.10 -2.66
N PRO A 478 -16.37 -1.24 -3.29
CA PRO A 478 -17.21 -2.42 -3.07
C PRO A 478 -16.51 -3.73 -3.45
N GLY A 479 -16.43 -4.67 -2.51
CA GLY A 479 -15.88 -6.00 -2.74
C GLY A 479 -15.28 -6.62 -1.48
N HIS A 480 -14.83 -7.86 -1.57
CA HIS A 480 -14.04 -8.51 -0.52
C HIS A 480 -12.54 -8.34 -0.78
N ASN A 481 -11.78 -7.99 0.27
CA ASN A 481 -10.36 -7.66 0.17
C ASN A 481 -10.08 -6.52 -0.83
N ALA A 482 -11.06 -5.63 -1.03
CA ALA A 482 -11.03 -4.59 -2.04
C ALA A 482 -10.07 -3.45 -1.67
N PRO A 483 -9.53 -2.75 -2.68
CA PRO A 483 -8.59 -1.66 -2.44
C PRO A 483 -9.30 -0.39 -1.99
N VAL A 484 -8.55 0.48 -1.30
CA VAL A 484 -8.82 1.92 -1.33
C VAL A 484 -8.19 2.47 -2.60
N VAL A 485 -8.93 3.34 -3.28
CA VAL A 485 -8.47 4.01 -4.49
C VAL A 485 -8.62 5.50 -4.27
N GLN A 486 -7.53 6.25 -4.37
CA GLN A 486 -7.53 7.67 -4.02
C GLN A 486 -6.55 8.48 -4.85
N THR A 487 -6.75 9.79 -4.90
CA THR A 487 -5.80 10.77 -5.45
C THR A 487 -5.78 11.99 -4.55
N ARG A 488 -4.70 12.78 -4.57
CA ARG A 488 -4.72 14.14 -4.01
C ARG A 488 -5.06 15.19 -5.06
N TYR A 489 -6.01 16.06 -4.73
CA TYR A 489 -6.40 17.20 -5.54
C TYR A 489 -6.54 18.44 -4.64
N GLU A 490 -5.77 19.49 -4.94
CA GLU A 490 -5.76 20.75 -4.16
C GLU A 490 -5.50 20.55 -2.65
N GLY A 491 -4.64 19.58 -2.29
CA GLY A 491 -4.30 19.26 -0.89
C GLY A 491 -5.29 18.33 -0.20
N GLU A 492 -6.41 18.00 -0.84
CA GLU A 492 -7.43 17.12 -0.29
C GLU A 492 -7.36 15.72 -0.90
N THR A 493 -7.58 14.70 -0.07
CA THR A 493 -7.69 13.31 -0.53
C THR A 493 -9.07 13.08 -1.13
N VAL A 494 -9.10 12.57 -2.36
CA VAL A 494 -10.32 12.28 -3.11
C VAL A 494 -10.42 10.77 -3.32
N ALA A 495 -11.36 10.13 -2.60
CA ALA A 495 -11.62 8.71 -2.73
C ALA A 495 -12.47 8.38 -3.97
N CYS A 496 -12.14 7.27 -4.62
CA CYS A 496 -12.83 6.77 -5.82
C CYS A 496 -13.81 5.64 -5.47
N THR A 497 -14.76 5.38 -6.38
CA THR A 497 -15.72 4.27 -6.26
C THR A 497 -15.30 2.99 -6.96
N THR A 498 -14.24 3.05 -7.78
CA THR A 498 -13.75 1.96 -8.62
C THR A 498 -12.23 2.03 -8.76
N TYR A 499 -11.59 0.90 -9.05
CA TYR A 499 -10.18 0.85 -9.44
C TYR A 499 -9.96 1.14 -10.92
N LEU A 500 -11.03 1.17 -11.73
CA LEU A 500 -10.99 1.56 -13.15
C LEU A 500 -10.72 3.06 -13.30
N VAL A 501 -9.45 3.42 -13.16
CA VAL A 501 -8.98 4.81 -13.09
C VAL A 501 -7.95 5.09 -14.17
N GLN A 502 -7.70 6.38 -14.43
CA GLN A 502 -6.64 6.79 -15.35
C GLN A 502 -5.27 6.39 -14.78
N PRO A 503 -4.45 5.60 -15.50
CA PRO A 503 -3.11 5.23 -15.06
C PRO A 503 -2.27 6.45 -14.67
N GLY A 504 -1.52 6.34 -13.58
CA GLY A 504 -0.60 7.40 -13.14
C GLY A 504 -1.13 8.40 -12.15
N PHE A 505 -2.45 8.53 -12.00
CA PHE A 505 -3.02 9.59 -11.16
C PHE A 505 -3.52 9.11 -9.80
N PHE A 506 -3.79 7.81 -9.67
CA PHE A 506 -4.46 7.27 -8.52
C PHE A 506 -3.58 6.23 -7.83
N ASP A 507 -3.55 6.36 -6.53
CA ASP A 507 -3.04 5.38 -5.61
C ASP A 507 -4.08 4.26 -5.44
N ILE A 508 -3.61 3.01 -5.46
CA ILE A 508 -4.42 1.80 -5.29
C ILE A 508 -3.67 0.92 -4.28
N PHE A 509 -4.30 0.69 -3.14
CA PHE A 509 -3.70 -0.10 -2.07
C PHE A 509 -4.75 -0.96 -1.34
N PHE A 510 -4.31 -2.12 -0.89
CA PHE A 510 -5.14 -3.23 -0.44
C PHE A 510 -4.91 -3.53 1.04
N PRO A 511 -5.94 -3.95 1.78
CA PRO A 511 -5.69 -4.55 3.09
C PRO A 511 -5.03 -5.93 2.89
N THR A 512 -4.07 -6.26 3.75
CA THR A 512 -3.42 -7.57 3.80
C THR A 512 -4.16 -8.50 4.76
N ASN A 513 -4.64 -9.63 4.24
CA ASN A 513 -5.16 -10.71 5.08
C ASN A 513 -4.02 -11.59 5.61
N PHE A 514 -3.41 -11.17 6.72
CA PHE A 514 -2.24 -11.83 7.31
C PHE A 514 -2.46 -13.30 7.68
N HIS A 515 -3.67 -13.68 8.12
CA HIS A 515 -3.97 -15.08 8.46
C HIS A 515 -4.04 -15.95 7.21
N LEU A 516 -4.65 -15.44 6.13
CA LEU A 516 -4.67 -16.13 4.84
C LEU A 516 -3.26 -16.22 4.24
N LEU A 517 -2.47 -15.14 4.33
CA LEU A 517 -1.07 -15.12 3.89
C LEU A 517 -0.23 -16.17 4.63
N ARG A 518 -0.33 -16.24 5.97
CA ARG A 518 0.34 -17.25 6.81
C ARG A 518 0.00 -18.68 6.39
N ASP A 519 -1.28 -18.93 6.16
CA ASP A 519 -1.76 -20.28 5.85
C ASP A 519 -1.38 -20.69 4.41
N LEU A 520 -1.45 -19.76 3.45
CA LEU A 520 -0.93 -19.96 2.09
C LEU A 520 0.59 -20.14 2.08
N TYR A 521 1.33 -19.35 2.85
CA TYR A 521 2.77 -19.49 3.03
C TYR A 521 3.13 -20.92 3.46
N SER A 522 2.45 -21.44 4.48
CA SER A 522 2.69 -22.79 4.99
C SER A 522 2.49 -23.87 3.91
N LEU A 523 1.45 -23.73 3.08
CA LEU A 523 1.21 -24.63 1.95
C LEU A 523 2.28 -24.48 0.85
N VAL A 524 2.64 -23.25 0.49
CA VAL A 524 3.62 -22.99 -0.56
C VAL A 524 5.02 -23.46 -0.15
N MET A 525 5.42 -23.29 1.10
CA MET A 525 6.74 -23.72 1.58
C MET A 525 6.83 -25.23 1.88
N SER A 526 5.70 -25.94 1.93
CA SER A 526 5.69 -27.37 2.21
C SER A 526 6.35 -28.21 1.10
N PRO A 527 7.22 -29.19 1.44
CA PRO A 527 7.92 -30.03 0.46
C PRO A 527 7.00 -30.90 -0.41
N ALA A 528 5.78 -31.20 0.04
CA ALA A 528 4.90 -32.25 -0.50
C ALA A 528 4.16 -31.92 -1.81
N HIS A 529 4.52 -30.85 -2.54
CA HIS A 529 3.67 -30.33 -3.64
C HIS A 529 4.30 -30.33 -5.04
N PHE A 530 5.43 -31.02 -5.24
CA PHE A 530 5.90 -31.39 -6.57
C PHE A 530 5.52 -32.84 -6.92
N SER A 531 4.24 -33.09 -7.15
CA SER A 531 3.86 -34.08 -8.16
C SER A 531 3.63 -33.32 -9.45
N SER A 532 4.70 -33.15 -10.24
CA SER A 532 4.54 -32.85 -11.67
C SER A 532 3.60 -33.90 -12.28
N PRO A 533 2.72 -33.55 -13.24
CA PRO A 533 1.97 -34.56 -13.96
C PRO A 533 2.95 -35.37 -14.80
N SER A 534 3.37 -36.54 -14.31
CA SER A 534 4.24 -37.42 -15.07
C SER A 534 3.42 -38.08 -16.19
N ARG A 535 3.89 -37.81 -17.41
CA ARG A 535 3.89 -38.69 -18.57
C ARG A 535 3.53 -40.15 -18.27
N ASN A 536 2.65 -40.70 -19.10
CA ASN A 536 2.44 -42.14 -19.27
C ASN A 536 3.78 -42.89 -19.35
N SER A 537 3.95 -43.96 -18.58
CA SER A 537 4.38 -45.27 -19.08
C SER A 537 4.45 -46.32 -17.97
N ASP A 538 3.87 -47.47 -18.32
CA ASP A 538 4.13 -48.84 -17.88
C ASP A 538 5.34 -49.16 -16.98
N SER A 539 5.00 -49.89 -15.92
CA SER A 539 5.56 -51.20 -15.54
C SER A 539 6.98 -51.35 -14.96
N THR A 540 7.03 -52.32 -14.03
CA THR A 540 8.16 -53.14 -13.54
C THR A 540 8.97 -52.65 -12.34
N LEU A 541 8.72 -53.38 -11.24
CA LEU A 541 9.61 -53.59 -10.11
C LEU A 541 10.95 -54.16 -10.58
N THR A 542 12.06 -53.52 -10.21
CA THR A 542 13.32 -54.23 -9.92
C THR A 542 14.07 -53.52 -8.80
N SER A 543 14.26 -54.28 -7.72
CA SER A 543 15.19 -54.06 -6.62
C SER A 543 16.63 -53.93 -7.13
N GLY A 544 17.41 -53.00 -6.58
CA GLY A 544 18.83 -52.83 -6.92
C GLY A 544 19.48 -51.64 -6.23
N THR A 545 19.91 -51.83 -4.98
CA THR A 545 20.83 -50.94 -4.26
C THR A 545 22.18 -50.83 -4.98
N PHE A 546 22.60 -49.62 -5.36
CA PHE A 546 24.00 -49.28 -5.65
C PHE A 546 24.36 -47.95 -4.98
N PHE A 547 25.54 -47.92 -4.37
CA PHE A 547 26.11 -46.87 -3.53
C PHE A 547 26.19 -45.50 -4.20
N SER A 548 25.83 -44.44 -3.46
CA SER A 548 26.28 -43.07 -3.73
C SER A 548 26.55 -42.34 -2.39
N PRO A 549 27.74 -41.74 -2.19
CA PRO A 549 28.16 -41.20 -0.90
C PRO A 549 27.77 -39.73 -0.77
N ARG A 550 26.73 -39.47 0.04
CA ARG A 550 26.43 -38.24 0.82
C ARG A 550 24.94 -38.26 1.19
N ARG A 551 24.57 -39.11 2.15
CA ARG A 551 23.37 -38.88 2.94
C ARG A 551 23.81 -38.04 4.15
N PRO A 552 23.28 -36.82 4.35
CA PRO A 552 23.38 -36.18 5.65
C PRO A 552 22.54 -36.98 6.63
N LEU A 553 23.14 -37.25 7.79
CA LEU A 553 22.61 -38.01 8.89
C LEU A 553 21.28 -37.43 9.39
N THR A 554 20.29 -38.29 9.53
CA THR A 554 19.06 -38.04 10.30
C THR A 554 19.40 -38.06 11.78
N LEU A 555 19.36 -36.91 12.44
CA LEU A 555 19.42 -36.77 13.89
C LEU A 555 18.13 -36.11 14.37
N ASN A 556 17.34 -36.88 15.12
CA ASN A 556 16.24 -36.40 15.93
C ASN A 556 16.79 -35.77 17.21
N ALA A 557 16.92 -34.45 17.20
CA ALA A 557 16.78 -33.53 18.33
C ALA A 557 16.80 -32.12 17.75
N SER A 558 15.70 -31.37 17.87
CA SER A 558 15.60 -29.92 17.62
C SER A 558 16.29 -29.39 16.34
N GLY A 559 15.54 -29.36 15.22
CA GLY A 559 15.87 -28.56 14.03
C GLY A 559 16.60 -29.30 12.91
N GLY A 560 15.83 -29.92 12.01
CA GLY A 560 16.33 -30.40 10.71
C GLY A 560 16.00 -29.42 9.57
N PRO A 561 16.77 -29.41 8.46
CA PRO A 561 16.48 -28.59 7.29
C PRO A 561 15.23 -29.14 6.60
N GLY A 562 14.10 -28.43 6.73
CA GLY A 562 12.82 -28.83 6.15
C GLY A 562 11.60 -28.60 7.05
N ILE A 563 11.77 -28.14 8.30
CA ILE A 563 10.66 -27.65 9.10
C ILE A 563 10.44 -26.17 8.74
N VAL A 564 9.39 -25.90 7.98
CA VAL A 564 8.85 -24.54 7.83
C VAL A 564 8.52 -24.05 9.25
N ARG A 565 9.28 -23.09 9.78
CA ARG A 565 8.91 -22.43 11.03
C ARG A 565 7.53 -21.81 10.83
N GLY A 566 6.60 -22.08 11.75
CA GLY A 566 5.28 -21.49 11.68
C GLY A 566 5.39 -19.98 11.83
N LEU A 567 4.90 -19.24 10.83
CA LEU A 567 4.81 -17.78 10.91
C LEU A 567 3.76 -17.37 11.96
N SER A 568 4.09 -16.36 12.73
CA SER A 568 3.23 -15.72 13.71
C SER A 568 2.66 -14.42 13.14
N VAL A 569 1.41 -14.11 13.47
CA VAL A 569 0.78 -12.82 13.11
C VAL A 569 0.61 -12.07 14.42
N VAL A 570 1.17 -10.86 14.48
CA VAL A 570 1.26 -10.03 15.69
C VAL A 570 0.66 -8.67 15.40
N ASP A 571 -0.07 -8.11 16.37
CA ASP A 571 -0.60 -6.74 16.24
C ASP A 571 0.54 -5.71 16.26
N HIS A 572 0.38 -4.60 15.52
CA HIS A 572 1.40 -3.54 15.45
C HIS A 572 1.84 -3.05 16.84
N GLY A 573 0.87 -2.73 17.70
CA GLY A 573 1.15 -2.31 19.07
C GLY A 573 1.86 -3.39 19.89
N GLU A 574 1.43 -4.65 19.82
CA GLU A 574 2.05 -5.77 20.55
C GLU A 574 3.52 -5.97 20.12
N PHE A 575 3.80 -5.88 18.82
CA PHE A 575 5.18 -5.98 18.32
C PHE A 575 6.05 -4.86 18.89
N LEU A 576 5.56 -3.62 18.88
CA LEU A 576 6.29 -2.45 19.36
C LEU A 576 6.44 -2.40 20.88
N GLU A 577 5.46 -2.88 21.65
CA GLU A 577 5.59 -3.03 23.10
C GLU A 577 6.68 -4.04 23.46
N ARG A 578 6.83 -5.09 22.65
CA ARG A 578 7.84 -6.13 22.87
C ARG A 578 9.25 -5.69 22.47
N TRP A 579 9.38 -5.00 21.35
CA TRP A 579 10.69 -4.74 20.72
C TRP A 579 11.09 -3.27 20.69
N GLY A 580 10.13 -2.35 20.80
CA GLY A 580 10.35 -0.91 20.75
C GLY A 580 10.93 -0.32 22.03
N GLU A 581 11.54 0.85 21.88
CA GLU A 581 11.94 1.70 23.00
C GLU A 581 10.84 2.70 23.27
N THR A 582 9.73 2.19 23.77
CA THR A 582 8.45 2.91 23.87
C THR A 582 8.54 4.19 24.71
N GLU A 583 9.48 4.27 25.65
CA GLU A 583 9.70 5.48 26.44
C GLU A 583 10.22 6.66 25.60
N MET A 584 10.87 6.40 24.47
CA MET A 584 11.44 7.43 23.61
C MET A 584 10.41 8.08 22.67
N THR A 585 9.25 7.44 22.51
CA THR A 585 8.13 7.95 21.71
C THR A 585 6.92 8.33 22.57
N ARG A 586 7.03 8.28 23.90
CA ARG A 586 5.97 8.68 24.83
C ARG A 586 5.87 10.20 24.91
N VAL A 587 4.66 10.72 24.77
CA VAL A 587 4.38 12.16 24.90
C VAL A 587 3.94 12.52 26.33
N GLY A 588 3.85 13.82 26.64
CA GLY A 588 3.69 14.33 28.00
C GLY A 588 2.43 13.89 28.78
N ASP A 589 1.36 13.50 28.09
CA ASP A 589 0.13 12.95 28.70
C ASP A 589 0.21 11.44 28.96
N GLY A 590 1.32 10.81 28.60
CA GLY A 590 1.60 9.38 28.77
C GLY A 590 1.19 8.50 27.59
N SER A 591 0.45 9.04 26.59
CA SER A 591 0.13 8.31 25.35
C SER A 591 1.39 8.03 24.52
N ASN A 592 1.31 7.07 23.60
CA ASN A 592 2.44 6.72 22.75
C ASN A 592 2.01 6.68 21.27
N PRO A 593 2.22 7.77 20.52
CA PRO A 593 1.82 7.82 19.10
C PRO A 593 2.40 6.69 18.25
N MET A 594 3.57 6.13 18.58
CA MET A 594 4.14 5.01 17.81
C MET A 594 3.34 3.71 17.96
N ILE A 595 2.81 3.46 19.16
CA ILE A 595 1.99 2.27 19.50
C ILE A 595 0.53 2.50 19.09
N ASP A 596 0.01 3.68 19.42
CA ASP A 596 -1.42 4.01 19.32
C ASP A 596 -1.83 4.31 17.87
N SER A 597 -0.90 4.80 17.04
CA SER A 597 -1.12 4.96 15.60
C SER A 597 -0.99 3.62 14.88
N TYR A 598 -1.57 3.51 13.68
CA TYR A 598 -1.50 2.30 12.85
C TYR A 598 -2.07 1.04 13.55
N GLY A 599 -3.07 1.20 14.42
CA GLY A 599 -3.76 0.07 15.06
C GLY A 599 -4.47 -0.89 14.08
N ASN A 600 -4.61 -0.48 12.81
CA ASN A 600 -5.06 -1.32 11.71
C ASN A 600 -3.92 -2.06 10.99
N ALA A 601 -2.65 -1.92 11.38
CA ALA A 601 -1.50 -2.65 10.84
C ALA A 601 -1.14 -3.88 11.68
N LYS A 602 -0.45 -4.84 11.05
CA LYS A 602 0.04 -6.07 11.70
C LYS A 602 1.40 -6.46 11.16
N PHE A 603 2.12 -7.24 11.95
CA PHE A 603 3.35 -7.91 11.55
C PHE A 603 3.10 -9.40 11.27
N ILE A 604 3.88 -9.96 10.37
CA ILE A 604 4.04 -11.42 10.22
C ILE A 604 5.53 -11.78 10.24
N CYS A 605 5.91 -12.67 11.15
CA CYS A 605 7.29 -13.07 11.39
C CYS A 605 7.46 -14.50 11.92
#